data_AF-A0A2D6Q1D3-F1
#
_entry.id   AF-A0A2D6Q1D3-F1
#
_cell.length_a   1.000
_cell.length_b   1.000
_cell.length_c   1.000
_cell.angle_alpha   90.00
_cell.angle_beta   90.00
_cell.angle_gamma   90.00
#
_symmetry.space_group_name_H-M   'P 1'
#
loop_
_entity.id
_entity.type
_entity.pdbx_description
1 polymer ?
#
loop_
_entity_poly.entity_id
_entity_poly.type
_entity_poly.pdbx_seq_one_letter_code
_entity_poly.pdbx_strand_id
1 'polypeptide(L)'
;MKSRENAAGEACFFTITTAVLAGLCLAVAPTEVRAMQDEDVLENRTSLAWMRFDDDGRQEYKGVRYRWLGDGDITLHVDVAPDPSHVFAFRWGAKNDQRDAALRICGEKIDLHHGGYEGFRWFIVPVPKKAKGSAYTLHLVAGSRSPAFFAEIRLLAPGDVGSVALSRRSHRMTAKFGIRTRPHPFPERRARWEAEVSRRPGTSDTVEERRFLRAATNGVRANEQFFRCRRFVDGWLRHADRKTGLIPRNLGRDKGIWNAQDAAADNYPFMVLTCALTDRPMFEGRMLDMLRTETRLTSRLGRLPDTWSFAKQAFQSEKPDLSGIIFGGSEYVKDGLLPLTEWLGPSPWSERMLGIVDDLWKHAPIETPYGRIPSTNVEVNGEMLQALSRIYWMTGEARFFEYAKRLGDYYLLGDHHPTRDFSSLRLRDHGCEIVSGLSELYAAVHFADPKRKKAYREPIHAIFDRILEIGRNEHGLLYNTINPRAGTTGRGLCDTWGYNYNGVYTVYLLDGTETYRDAVRKVLG
;
A
#
# COMPACT_ATOMS: atom_id res chain seq x y z
N MET A 1 -29.80 -14.58 -58.85
CA MET A 1 -28.60 -14.05 -59.52
C MET A 1 -27.51 -13.95 -58.44
N LYS A 2 -26.36 -14.64 -58.46
CA LYS A 2 -25.21 -14.59 -59.42
C LYS A 2 -24.69 -13.15 -59.60
N SER A 3 -23.40 -12.78 -59.48
CA SER A 3 -22.10 -13.43 -59.15
C SER A 3 -20.99 -12.34 -59.16
N ARG A 4 -19.75 -12.42 -58.62
CA ARG A 4 -18.89 -13.41 -57.90
C ARG A 4 -17.80 -12.64 -57.08
N GLU A 5 -17.18 -13.16 -56.01
CA GLU A 5 -15.91 -13.95 -55.88
C GLU A 5 -14.72 -13.46 -56.76
N ASN A 6 -13.48 -13.25 -56.26
CA ASN A 6 -12.69 -14.17 -55.42
C ASN A 6 -11.50 -13.50 -54.67
N ALA A 7 -10.74 -14.28 -53.86
CA ALA A 7 -9.62 -13.83 -53.01
C ALA A 7 -8.42 -14.82 -52.95
N ALA A 8 -7.36 -14.44 -52.21
CA ALA A 8 -6.34 -15.27 -51.52
C ALA A 8 -5.09 -15.83 -52.26
N GLY A 9 -4.05 -16.17 -51.44
CA GLY A 9 -2.83 -16.96 -51.76
C GLY A 9 -1.53 -16.12 -51.86
N GLU A 10 -0.62 -16.04 -50.89
CA GLU A 10 0.31 -17.04 -50.29
C GLU A 10 1.51 -17.45 -51.17
N ALA A 11 2.75 -17.27 -50.66
CA ALA A 11 3.82 -18.29 -50.57
C ALA A 11 5.18 -17.73 -50.07
N CYS A 12 5.89 -18.49 -49.23
CA CYS A 12 7.31 -18.30 -48.90
C CYS A 12 8.24 -18.78 -50.05
N PHE A 13 9.52 -18.38 -50.06
CA PHE A 13 10.65 -19.30 -49.75
C PHE A 13 12.03 -18.61 -49.72
N PHE A 14 12.96 -19.27 -49.02
CA PHE A 14 14.39 -18.95 -48.84
C PHE A 14 15.23 -19.11 -50.11
N THR A 15 16.35 -18.36 -50.21
CA THR A 15 17.63 -18.92 -50.69
C THR A 15 18.82 -18.35 -49.88
N ILE A 16 19.81 -19.22 -49.60
CA ILE A 16 21.02 -18.96 -48.82
C ILE A 16 22.24 -18.85 -49.74
N THR A 17 23.20 -17.97 -49.44
CA THR A 17 24.62 -18.22 -49.78
C THR A 17 25.57 -17.63 -48.74
N THR A 18 26.72 -18.28 -48.55
CA THR A 18 27.58 -18.17 -47.35
C THR A 18 29.03 -17.85 -47.70
N ALA A 19 29.67 -16.91 -46.98
CA ALA A 19 31.13 -16.79 -46.79
C ALA A 19 31.40 -15.78 -45.65
N VAL A 20 31.68 -16.20 -44.42
CA VAL A 20 33.00 -16.61 -43.87
C VAL A 20 34.05 -15.48 -43.88
N LEU A 21 34.23 -14.86 -42.70
CA LEU A 21 35.54 -14.40 -42.24
C LEU A 21 35.53 -14.37 -40.70
N ALA A 22 36.31 -15.28 -40.09
CA ALA A 22 36.33 -15.48 -38.65
C ALA A 22 37.42 -14.63 -37.97
N GLY A 23 37.00 -13.72 -37.08
CA GLY A 23 37.90 -13.05 -36.14
C GLY A 23 37.82 -13.72 -34.77
N LEU A 24 38.92 -14.36 -34.32
CA LEU A 24 39.00 -14.99 -33.01
C LEU A 24 39.00 -13.94 -31.89
N CYS A 25 37.84 -13.67 -31.30
CA CYS A 25 37.75 -13.17 -29.92
C CYS A 25 37.50 -14.35 -28.99
N LEU A 26 38.53 -14.79 -28.28
CA LEU A 26 38.44 -15.77 -27.19
C LEU A 26 37.74 -15.15 -25.98
N ALA A 27 36.43 -14.95 -26.08
CA ALA A 27 35.57 -14.69 -24.94
C ALA A 27 35.48 -15.95 -24.09
N VAL A 28 36.07 -15.92 -22.90
CA VAL A 28 35.86 -16.97 -21.89
C VAL A 28 34.39 -16.93 -21.49
N ALA A 29 33.62 -17.93 -21.92
CA ALA A 29 32.20 -18.03 -21.57
C ALA A 29 32.05 -18.09 -20.03
N PRO A 30 31.16 -17.30 -19.42
CA PRO A 30 30.84 -17.44 -18.01
C PRO A 30 30.23 -18.83 -17.77
N THR A 31 30.56 -19.45 -16.63
CA THR A 31 29.96 -20.71 -16.18
C THR A 31 28.44 -20.57 -16.13
N GLU A 32 27.73 -21.35 -16.96
CA GLU A 32 26.26 -21.30 -17.00
C GLU A 32 25.65 -21.68 -15.65
N VAL A 33 24.81 -20.80 -15.12
CA VAL A 33 24.02 -21.02 -13.92
C VAL A 33 22.66 -21.56 -14.35
N ARG A 34 22.28 -22.74 -13.84
CA ARG A 34 21.08 -23.46 -14.30
C ARG A 34 20.09 -23.64 -13.16
N ALA A 35 18.86 -23.18 -13.35
CA ALA A 35 17.74 -23.52 -12.48
C ALA A 35 17.27 -24.95 -12.80
N MET A 36 17.04 -25.75 -11.76
CA MET A 36 16.46 -27.10 -11.83
C MET A 36 15.25 -27.17 -10.87
N GLN A 37 14.39 -28.18 -11.00
CA GLN A 37 13.21 -28.34 -10.15
C GLN A 37 13.57 -29.00 -8.80
N ASP A 38 12.69 -28.88 -7.81
CA ASP A 38 13.06 -29.03 -6.38
C ASP A 38 13.53 -30.41 -5.94
N GLU A 39 13.10 -31.48 -6.60
CA GLU A 39 13.40 -32.86 -6.18
C GLU A 39 14.69 -33.38 -6.87
N ASP A 40 14.83 -33.21 -8.19
CA ASP A 40 16.01 -33.58 -8.99
C ASP A 40 17.35 -33.01 -8.47
N VAL A 41 17.33 -31.89 -7.74
CA VAL A 41 18.55 -31.17 -7.32
C VAL A 41 19.38 -31.94 -6.30
N LEU A 42 18.74 -32.76 -5.46
CA LEU A 42 19.40 -33.56 -4.43
C LEU A 42 19.65 -35.01 -4.87
N GLU A 43 19.02 -35.46 -5.96
CA GLU A 43 19.23 -36.79 -6.51
C GLU A 43 20.66 -36.93 -7.07
N ASN A 44 21.26 -38.10 -6.84
CA ASN A 44 22.64 -38.42 -7.26
C ASN A 44 23.70 -37.42 -6.75
N ARG A 45 23.44 -36.78 -5.59
CA ARG A 45 24.41 -35.91 -4.91
C ARG A 45 24.53 -36.15 -3.40
N THR A 46 25.77 -36.23 -2.93
CA THR A 46 26.11 -36.29 -1.50
C THR A 46 26.23 -34.88 -0.92
N SER A 47 25.58 -34.63 0.22
CA SER A 47 25.75 -33.37 0.97
C SER A 47 27.04 -33.39 1.80
N LEU A 48 28.05 -32.59 1.41
CA LEU A 48 29.35 -32.51 2.09
C LEU A 48 29.36 -31.54 3.26
N ALA A 49 28.55 -30.48 3.19
CA ALA A 49 28.39 -29.48 4.23
C ALA A 49 27.03 -28.76 4.08
N TRP A 50 26.45 -28.27 5.17
CA TRP A 50 25.21 -27.49 5.12
C TRP A 50 25.06 -26.53 6.29
N MET A 51 24.22 -25.52 6.10
CA MET A 51 23.65 -24.70 7.16
C MET A 51 22.17 -24.40 6.90
N ARG A 52 21.34 -24.66 7.90
CA ARG A 52 19.94 -24.26 8.00
C ARG A 52 19.83 -22.97 8.83
N PHE A 53 18.87 -22.11 8.50
CA PHE A 53 18.63 -20.84 9.17
C PHE A 53 17.40 -20.86 10.11
N ASP A 54 16.94 -22.04 10.54
CA ASP A 54 15.70 -22.19 11.32
C ASP A 54 15.72 -21.48 12.69
N ASP A 55 16.84 -21.53 13.41
CA ASP A 55 16.98 -20.89 14.74
C ASP A 55 17.37 -19.41 14.65
N ASP A 56 17.86 -18.99 13.48
CA ASP A 56 18.59 -17.73 13.27
C ASP A 56 17.84 -16.76 12.34
N GLY A 57 16.86 -17.27 11.60
CA GLY A 57 16.06 -16.51 10.65
C GLY A 57 15.25 -15.45 11.39
N ARG A 58 15.59 -14.18 11.17
CA ARG A 58 14.87 -13.03 11.73
C ARG A 58 13.46 -12.85 11.13
N GLN A 59 13.15 -13.60 10.08
CA GLN A 59 11.92 -13.49 9.32
C GLN A 59 11.42 -14.90 8.94
N GLU A 60 10.11 -15.01 8.76
CA GLU A 60 9.42 -16.25 8.39
C GLU A 60 8.48 -15.99 7.21
N TYR A 61 8.34 -16.96 6.32
CA TYR A 61 7.41 -16.90 5.20
C TYR A 61 6.91 -18.31 4.87
N LYS A 62 5.58 -18.49 4.82
CA LYS A 62 4.91 -19.79 4.66
C LYS A 62 5.45 -20.87 5.61
N GLY A 63 5.65 -20.54 6.89
CA GLY A 63 6.15 -21.47 7.92
C GLY A 63 7.65 -21.83 7.81
N VAL A 64 8.40 -21.21 6.89
CA VAL A 64 9.83 -21.43 6.73
C VAL A 64 10.59 -20.17 7.14
N ARG A 65 11.53 -20.31 8.08
CA ARG A 65 12.39 -19.22 8.55
C ARG A 65 13.59 -19.01 7.64
N TYR A 66 14.02 -17.76 7.51
CA TYR A 66 15.04 -17.39 6.53
C TYR A 66 15.93 -16.22 6.96
N ARG A 67 17.09 -16.11 6.31
CA ARG A 67 17.96 -14.93 6.33
C ARG A 67 17.73 -14.09 5.07
N TRP A 68 17.50 -12.79 5.23
CA TRP A 68 17.31 -11.83 4.13
C TRP A 68 18.53 -10.95 3.95
N LEU A 69 19.05 -10.86 2.72
CA LEU A 69 20.21 -10.02 2.41
C LEU A 69 19.94 -8.51 2.51
N GLY A 70 18.67 -8.10 2.66
CA GLY A 70 18.31 -6.71 2.97
C GLY A 70 18.69 -6.27 4.39
N ASP A 71 18.83 -7.22 5.33
CA ASP A 71 19.20 -6.97 6.73
C ASP A 71 20.73 -7.00 6.96
N GLY A 72 21.49 -7.62 6.05
CA GLY A 72 22.91 -7.86 6.24
C GLY A 72 23.50 -8.91 5.31
N ASP A 73 24.82 -8.83 5.12
CA ASP A 73 25.59 -9.79 4.31
C ASP A 73 25.79 -11.11 5.07
N ILE A 74 25.96 -12.21 4.34
CA ILE A 74 26.23 -13.53 4.93
C ILE A 74 27.61 -13.99 4.48
N THR A 75 28.53 -14.15 5.42
CA THR A 75 29.83 -14.82 5.19
C THR A 75 29.76 -16.26 5.68
N LEU A 76 30.00 -17.24 4.81
CA LEU A 76 30.09 -18.65 5.19
C LEU A 76 31.53 -19.13 5.08
N HIS A 77 31.96 -19.94 6.05
CA HIS A 77 33.19 -20.73 5.95
C HIS A 77 32.82 -22.21 5.93
N VAL A 78 33.30 -22.93 4.92
CA VAL A 78 32.98 -24.34 4.69
C VAL A 78 34.27 -25.15 4.75
N ASP A 79 34.38 -26.00 5.76
CA ASP A 79 35.54 -26.85 6.05
C ASP A 79 35.55 -28.08 5.14
N VAL A 80 35.63 -27.83 3.83
CA VAL A 80 35.70 -28.82 2.74
C VAL A 80 36.65 -28.27 1.68
N ALA A 81 37.65 -29.05 1.29
CA ALA A 81 38.60 -28.66 0.24
C ALA A 81 37.88 -28.43 -1.09
N PRO A 82 38.21 -27.37 -1.85
CA PRO A 82 37.56 -27.11 -3.12
C PRO A 82 37.83 -28.15 -4.20
N ASP A 83 36.76 -28.65 -4.82
CA ASP A 83 36.80 -29.54 -5.98
C ASP A 83 35.91 -28.97 -7.12
N PRO A 84 36.31 -29.06 -8.40
CA PRO A 84 35.51 -28.57 -9.53
C PRO A 84 34.18 -29.30 -9.77
N SER A 85 33.98 -30.51 -9.22
CA SER A 85 32.72 -31.25 -9.30
C SER A 85 31.66 -30.78 -8.28
N HIS A 86 32.09 -30.00 -7.28
CA HIS A 86 31.20 -29.50 -6.24
C HIS A 86 30.26 -28.40 -6.75
N VAL A 87 29.06 -28.34 -6.17
CA VAL A 87 28.09 -27.27 -6.40
C VAL A 87 27.49 -26.77 -5.08
N PHE A 88 27.11 -25.50 -5.02
CA PHE A 88 26.33 -24.95 -3.91
C PHE A 88 24.85 -24.95 -4.26
N ALA A 89 24.03 -25.50 -3.35
CA ALA A 89 22.58 -25.45 -3.41
C ALA A 89 22.06 -24.41 -2.41
N PHE A 90 21.26 -23.47 -2.90
CA PHE A 90 20.63 -22.42 -2.09
C PHE A 90 19.11 -22.66 -2.06
N ARG A 91 18.54 -22.82 -0.86
CA ARG A 91 17.08 -22.88 -0.69
C ARG A 91 16.53 -21.47 -0.70
N TRP A 92 16.31 -20.99 -1.92
CA TRP A 92 16.04 -19.62 -2.32
C TRP A 92 14.56 -19.28 -2.17
N GLY A 93 14.25 -18.16 -1.52
CA GLY A 93 12.88 -17.70 -1.32
C GLY A 93 12.45 -16.61 -2.32
N ALA A 94 11.18 -16.67 -2.75
CA ALA A 94 10.54 -15.65 -3.59
C ALA A 94 9.06 -15.44 -3.22
N LYS A 95 8.52 -14.25 -3.52
CA LYS A 95 7.13 -13.85 -3.20
C LYS A 95 6.36 -13.50 -4.48
N ASN A 96 6.34 -14.43 -5.44
CA ASN A 96 5.90 -14.21 -6.83
C ASN A 96 6.69 -13.12 -7.57
N ASP A 97 7.94 -12.90 -7.15
CA ASP A 97 8.82 -11.85 -7.67
C ASP A 97 10.23 -12.39 -7.99
N GLN A 98 11.01 -11.59 -8.74
CA GLN A 98 12.42 -11.88 -9.01
C GLN A 98 13.30 -11.29 -7.92
N ARG A 99 14.33 -12.04 -7.51
CA ARG A 99 15.28 -11.65 -6.46
C ARG A 99 16.72 -11.73 -6.96
N ASP A 100 17.57 -10.91 -6.36
CA ASP A 100 18.98 -10.80 -6.70
C ASP A 100 19.89 -10.99 -5.48
N ALA A 101 21.04 -11.65 -5.70
CA ALA A 101 22.17 -11.70 -4.78
C ALA A 101 23.48 -11.59 -5.57
N ALA A 102 24.53 -11.02 -4.97
CA ALA A 102 25.88 -11.17 -5.48
C ALA A 102 26.65 -12.09 -4.53
N LEU A 103 27.09 -13.23 -5.04
CA LEU A 103 27.89 -14.22 -4.32
C LEU A 103 29.36 -14.06 -4.70
N ARG A 104 30.26 -14.19 -3.74
CA ARG A 104 31.69 -14.46 -4.00
C ARG A 104 32.07 -15.82 -3.45
N ILE A 105 32.66 -16.69 -4.25
CA ILE A 105 33.24 -17.98 -3.81
C ILE A 105 34.75 -17.88 -3.95
N CYS A 106 35.49 -17.99 -2.84
CA CYS A 106 36.96 -17.91 -2.80
C CYS A 106 37.54 -16.68 -3.55
N GLY A 107 36.81 -15.56 -3.54
CA GLY A 107 37.18 -14.29 -4.19
C GLY A 107 36.53 -14.05 -5.55
N GLU A 108 36.06 -15.08 -6.26
CA GLU A 108 35.44 -14.94 -7.58
C GLU A 108 33.95 -14.58 -7.46
N LYS A 109 33.51 -13.51 -8.15
CA LYS A 109 32.15 -12.97 -8.06
C LYS A 109 31.21 -13.63 -9.08
N ILE A 110 30.02 -14.01 -8.62
CA ILE A 110 28.91 -14.53 -9.41
C ILE A 110 27.66 -13.70 -9.05
N ASP A 111 27.00 -13.09 -10.04
CA ASP A 111 25.69 -12.47 -9.85
C ASP A 111 24.59 -13.51 -10.01
N LEU A 112 23.67 -13.56 -9.05
CA LEU A 112 22.62 -14.58 -8.92
C LEU A 112 21.25 -13.92 -9.08
N HIS A 113 20.43 -14.47 -9.97
CA HIS A 113 19.07 -14.03 -10.25
C HIS A 113 18.12 -15.23 -10.24
N HIS A 114 17.15 -15.23 -9.33
CA HIS A 114 16.19 -16.34 -9.23
C HIS A 114 14.88 -15.90 -8.54
N GLY A 115 13.77 -16.54 -8.89
CA GLY A 115 12.43 -16.19 -8.42
C GLY A 115 11.37 -16.42 -9.49
N GLY A 116 10.25 -15.69 -9.40
CA GLY A 116 9.07 -15.86 -10.25
C GLY A 116 8.10 -16.96 -9.78
N TYR A 117 8.22 -17.36 -8.52
CA TYR A 117 7.37 -18.34 -7.84
C TYR A 117 7.09 -17.88 -6.41
N GLU A 118 6.21 -18.60 -5.70
CA GLU A 118 5.88 -18.34 -4.31
C GLU A 118 6.42 -19.42 -3.38
N GLY A 119 7.17 -19.04 -2.35
CA GLY A 119 7.74 -19.96 -1.37
C GLY A 119 9.25 -20.12 -1.56
N PHE A 120 9.76 -21.33 -1.39
CA PHE A 120 11.20 -21.64 -1.46
C PHE A 120 11.48 -22.73 -2.48
N ARG A 121 12.53 -22.55 -3.28
CA ARG A 121 13.04 -23.59 -4.20
C ARG A 121 14.56 -23.74 -4.13
N TRP A 122 15.09 -24.89 -4.55
CA TRP A 122 16.53 -25.09 -4.66
C TRP A 122 17.10 -24.44 -5.92
N PHE A 123 18.16 -23.66 -5.74
CA PHE A 123 18.91 -23.00 -6.80
C PHE A 123 20.38 -23.42 -6.77
N ILE A 124 20.90 -23.95 -7.88
CA ILE A 124 22.26 -24.49 -7.97
C ILE A 124 23.21 -23.45 -8.57
N VAL A 125 24.36 -23.29 -7.90
CA VAL A 125 25.50 -22.48 -8.39
C VAL A 125 26.75 -23.37 -8.44
N PRO A 126 27.38 -23.56 -9.61
CA PRO A 126 28.62 -24.33 -9.71
C PRO A 126 29.78 -23.63 -8.99
N VAL A 127 30.72 -24.42 -8.47
CA VAL A 127 31.96 -23.88 -7.91
C VAL A 127 32.87 -23.35 -9.04
N PRO A 128 33.52 -22.18 -8.88
CA PRO A 128 34.48 -21.69 -9.86
C PRO A 128 35.68 -22.63 -10.01
N LYS A 129 36.06 -22.94 -11.25
CA LYS A 129 37.19 -23.84 -11.58
C LYS A 129 38.54 -23.39 -10.99
N LYS A 130 38.65 -22.14 -10.54
CA LYS A 130 39.85 -21.55 -9.93
C LYS A 130 39.87 -21.64 -8.40
N ALA A 131 38.80 -22.11 -7.76
CA ALA A 131 38.76 -22.29 -6.30
C ALA A 131 39.82 -23.31 -5.86
N LYS A 132 40.70 -22.90 -4.95
CA LYS A 132 41.80 -23.71 -4.37
C LYS A 132 41.93 -23.39 -2.89
N GLY A 133 42.50 -24.31 -2.12
CA GLY A 133 42.75 -24.16 -0.68
C GLY A 133 42.29 -25.39 0.10
N SER A 134 42.19 -25.26 1.43
CA SER A 134 41.67 -26.31 2.32
C SER A 134 40.17 -26.18 2.62
N ALA A 135 39.56 -25.04 2.31
CA ALA A 135 38.19 -24.69 2.67
C ALA A 135 37.57 -23.70 1.66
N TYR A 136 36.25 -23.62 1.60
CA TYR A 136 35.56 -22.52 0.91
C TYR A 136 35.31 -21.33 1.84
N THR A 137 35.37 -20.13 1.26
CA THR A 137 34.78 -18.92 1.86
C THR A 137 33.77 -18.33 0.89
N LEU A 138 32.53 -18.14 1.35
CA LEU A 138 31.45 -17.54 0.57
C LEU A 138 31.08 -16.20 1.18
N HIS A 139 30.83 -15.21 0.34
CA HIS A 139 30.33 -13.91 0.76
C HIS A 139 29.10 -13.53 -0.08
N LEU A 140 27.92 -13.55 0.53
CA LEU A 140 26.64 -13.20 -0.08
C LEU A 140 26.26 -11.78 0.31
N VAL A 141 26.00 -10.93 -0.67
CA VAL A 141 25.48 -9.56 -0.48
C VAL A 141 24.22 -9.35 -1.31
N ALA A 142 23.38 -8.39 -0.93
CA ALA A 142 22.22 -8.00 -1.72
C ALA A 142 22.62 -7.60 -3.15
N GLY A 143 21.89 -8.11 -4.16
CA GLY A 143 22.09 -7.70 -5.55
C GLY A 143 21.54 -6.30 -5.85
N SER A 144 21.45 -5.97 -7.15
CA SER A 144 21.06 -4.62 -7.61
C SER A 144 19.56 -4.31 -7.52
N ARG A 145 18.70 -5.33 -7.40
CA ARG A 145 17.24 -5.20 -7.25
C ARG A 145 16.77 -5.70 -5.88
N SER A 146 15.62 -6.38 -5.83
CA SER A 146 15.03 -6.97 -4.63
C SER A 146 15.99 -7.98 -3.98
N PRO A 147 16.48 -7.75 -2.74
CA PRO A 147 17.44 -8.66 -2.12
C PRO A 147 16.84 -10.06 -1.89
N ALA A 148 17.62 -11.08 -2.23
CA ALA A 148 17.28 -12.48 -2.00
C ALA A 148 17.21 -12.86 -0.51
N PHE A 149 16.55 -13.99 -0.25
CA PHE A 149 16.52 -14.63 1.06
C PHE A 149 16.67 -16.14 0.95
N PHE A 150 17.27 -16.74 1.97
CA PHE A 150 17.60 -18.17 2.00
C PHE A 150 17.13 -18.82 3.30
N ALA A 151 16.56 -20.02 3.20
CA ALA A 151 16.24 -20.87 4.36
C ALA A 151 17.40 -21.83 4.72
N GLU A 152 18.17 -22.25 3.70
CA GLU A 152 19.20 -23.28 3.84
C GLU A 152 20.23 -23.15 2.70
N ILE A 153 21.48 -23.53 2.97
CA ILE A 153 22.56 -23.61 1.98
C ILE A 153 23.32 -24.92 2.16
N ARG A 154 23.61 -25.64 1.07
CA ARG A 154 24.39 -26.89 1.06
C ARG A 154 25.55 -26.83 0.06
N LEU A 155 26.63 -27.54 0.37
CA LEU A 155 27.67 -27.95 -0.56
C LEU A 155 27.41 -29.41 -0.95
N LEU A 156 27.31 -29.67 -2.25
CA LEU A 156 26.99 -30.98 -2.82
C LEU A 156 28.12 -31.46 -3.73
N ALA A 157 28.37 -32.78 -3.75
CA ALA A 157 29.25 -33.46 -4.70
C ALA A 157 28.50 -34.58 -5.44
N PRO A 158 28.95 -35.06 -6.61
CA PRO A 158 28.36 -36.23 -7.26
C PRO A 158 28.50 -37.49 -6.39
N GLY A 159 27.46 -38.31 -6.32
CA GLY A 159 27.47 -39.58 -5.58
C GLY A 159 26.08 -39.96 -5.05
N ASP A 160 25.90 -41.21 -4.64
CA ASP A 160 24.61 -41.68 -4.09
C ASP A 160 24.18 -40.85 -2.87
N VAL A 161 22.87 -40.75 -2.65
CA VAL A 161 22.27 -39.93 -1.57
C VAL A 161 22.61 -40.52 -0.20
N GLY A 162 23.81 -40.22 0.30
CA GLY A 162 24.24 -40.57 1.64
C GLY A 162 23.33 -39.91 2.67
N SER A 163 22.63 -40.71 3.47
CA SER A 163 21.66 -40.28 4.48
C SER A 163 22.34 -39.71 5.73
N VAL A 164 23.14 -38.65 5.56
CA VAL A 164 23.72 -37.92 6.69
C VAL A 164 22.58 -37.24 7.46
N ALA A 165 22.46 -37.53 8.76
CA ALA A 165 21.34 -37.08 9.57
C ALA A 165 21.25 -35.53 9.62
N LEU A 166 20.26 -34.97 8.91
CA LEU A 166 19.97 -33.53 8.82
C LEU A 166 19.35 -32.93 10.11
N SER A 167 19.49 -33.63 11.24
CA SER A 167 19.02 -33.20 12.57
C SER A 167 19.87 -32.09 13.19
N ARG A 168 21.09 -31.86 12.66
CA ARG A 168 21.97 -30.76 13.08
C ARG A 168 21.77 -29.53 12.19
N ARG A 169 21.64 -28.36 12.83
CA ARG A 169 21.53 -27.03 12.19
C ARG A 169 22.61 -26.80 11.13
N SER A 170 23.84 -27.23 11.36
CA SER A 170 24.91 -27.19 10.37
C SER A 170 25.89 -28.36 10.50
N HIS A 171 26.61 -28.61 9.42
CA HIS A 171 27.71 -29.58 9.34
C HIS A 171 28.80 -29.02 8.45
N ARG A 172 30.05 -28.97 8.95
CA ARG A 172 31.25 -28.44 8.27
C ARG A 172 31.06 -27.04 7.66
N MET A 173 30.07 -26.28 8.12
CA MET A 173 29.73 -24.94 7.65
C MET A 173 29.42 -24.05 8.86
N THR A 174 30.04 -22.87 8.88
CA THR A 174 29.81 -21.82 9.88
C THR A 174 29.46 -20.52 9.18
N ALA A 175 28.73 -19.62 9.86
CA ALA A 175 28.30 -18.35 9.31
C ALA A 175 28.65 -17.19 10.23
N LYS A 176 29.02 -16.06 9.62
CA LYS A 176 29.02 -14.73 10.23
C LYS A 176 28.00 -13.86 9.48
N PHE A 177 27.10 -13.25 10.23
CA PHE A 177 26.08 -12.36 9.69
C PHE A 177 26.52 -10.92 9.90
N GLY A 178 26.69 -10.17 8.82
CA GLY A 178 26.77 -8.72 8.89
C GLY A 178 25.43 -8.15 9.35
N ILE A 179 25.45 -6.96 9.93
CA ILE A 179 24.24 -6.15 10.13
C ILE A 179 24.37 -4.95 9.21
N ARG A 180 23.47 -4.81 8.25
CA ARG A 180 23.40 -3.62 7.39
C ARG A 180 22.71 -2.51 8.18
N THR A 181 23.47 -1.87 9.07
CA THR A 181 23.05 -0.65 9.75
C THR A 181 22.77 0.40 8.69
N ARG A 182 21.48 0.65 8.40
CA ARG A 182 21.10 1.81 7.60
C ARG A 182 21.53 3.05 8.37
N PRO A 183 22.24 4.01 7.77
CA PRO A 183 22.51 5.28 8.42
C PRO A 183 21.19 5.88 8.90
N HIS A 184 21.19 6.41 10.14
CA HIS A 184 20.02 7.10 10.65
C HIS A 184 19.68 8.25 9.67
N PRO A 185 18.42 8.41 9.19
CA PRO A 185 18.12 9.33 8.08
C PRO A 185 18.46 10.80 8.39
N PHE A 186 18.53 11.14 9.67
CA PHE A 186 18.84 12.46 10.20
C PHE A 186 19.94 12.32 11.26
N PRO A 187 21.21 12.08 10.89
CA PRO A 187 22.29 11.85 11.85
C PRO A 187 22.47 13.05 12.80
N GLU A 188 22.16 14.26 12.33
CA GLU A 188 22.18 15.51 13.11
C GLU A 188 21.09 15.59 14.19
N ARG A 189 20.06 14.75 14.12
CA ARG A 189 19.00 14.64 15.14
C ARG A 189 19.15 13.45 16.06
N ARG A 190 19.96 12.45 15.67
CA ARG A 190 20.09 11.17 16.38
C ARG A 190 20.39 11.33 17.87
N ALA A 191 21.39 12.14 18.21
CA ALA A 191 21.79 12.38 19.61
C ALA A 191 20.67 12.98 20.48
N ARG A 192 19.69 13.68 19.89
CA ARG A 192 18.53 14.23 20.62
C ARG A 192 17.41 13.21 20.78
N TRP A 193 17.19 12.33 19.81
CA TRP A 193 16.10 11.36 19.83
C TRP A 193 16.44 10.05 20.55
N GLU A 194 17.73 9.68 20.56
CA GLU A 194 18.25 8.52 21.30
C GLU A 194 18.74 8.89 22.72
N ALA A 195 18.67 10.17 23.12
CA ALA A 195 19.01 10.59 24.48
C ALA A 195 18.05 9.97 25.51
N GLU A 196 18.62 9.37 26.57
CA GLU A 196 17.83 8.87 27.68
C GLU A 196 17.17 10.03 28.44
N VAL A 197 15.85 9.94 28.62
CA VAL A 197 15.08 10.90 29.41
C VAL A 197 15.16 10.49 30.87
N SER A 198 16.12 11.08 31.59
CA SER A 198 16.36 10.84 33.02
C SER A 198 15.50 11.73 33.93
N ARG A 199 15.38 11.32 35.20
CA ARG A 199 14.77 12.13 36.26
C ARG A 199 15.57 13.39 36.52
N ARG A 200 14.88 14.42 37.03
CA ARG A 200 15.57 15.62 37.52
C ARG A 200 16.44 15.26 38.73
N PRO A 201 17.67 15.76 38.84
CA PRO A 201 18.48 15.59 40.05
C PRO A 201 17.73 16.12 41.28
N GLY A 202 17.69 15.34 42.37
CA GLY A 202 17.06 15.72 43.63
C GLY A 202 15.54 15.46 43.75
N THR A 203 14.86 14.95 42.72
CA THR A 203 13.43 14.56 42.83
C THR A 203 13.25 13.12 43.32
N SER A 204 12.26 12.90 44.18
CA SER A 204 11.84 11.57 44.64
C SER A 204 11.01 10.82 43.57
N ASP A 205 10.91 9.49 43.71
CA ASP A 205 10.19 8.61 42.77
C ASP A 205 8.67 8.64 42.98
N THR A 206 8.04 9.79 42.75
CA THR A 206 6.60 9.99 42.87
C THR A 206 5.84 9.50 41.63
N VAL A 207 4.52 9.34 41.75
CA VAL A 207 3.65 9.05 40.59
C VAL A 207 3.72 10.20 39.58
N GLU A 208 3.84 11.42 40.06
CA GLU A 208 3.96 12.66 39.31
C GLU A 208 5.26 12.69 38.50
N GLU A 209 6.41 12.39 39.10
CA GLU A 209 7.70 12.36 38.39
C GLU A 209 7.68 11.26 37.31
N ARG A 210 7.14 10.07 37.59
CA ARG A 210 6.95 9.02 36.57
C ARG A 210 6.03 9.45 35.42
N ARG A 211 5.00 10.27 35.69
CA ARG A 211 4.15 10.86 34.64
C ARG A 211 4.94 11.89 33.81
N PHE A 212 5.75 12.76 34.44
CA PHE A 212 6.60 13.72 33.73
C PHE A 212 7.65 13.03 32.86
N LEU A 213 8.32 11.98 33.34
CA LEU A 213 9.25 11.15 32.55
C LEU A 213 8.58 10.55 31.31
N ARG A 214 7.38 9.98 31.48
CA ARG A 214 6.61 9.39 30.36
C ARG A 214 6.19 10.46 29.37
N ALA A 215 5.77 11.63 29.84
CA ALA A 215 5.43 12.77 28.99
C ALA A 215 6.65 13.28 28.20
N ALA A 216 7.82 13.42 28.84
CA ALA A 216 9.05 13.84 28.19
C ALA A 216 9.55 12.80 27.16
N THR A 217 9.51 11.50 27.49
CA THR A 217 9.81 10.41 26.54
C THR A 217 8.88 10.42 25.32
N ASN A 218 7.58 10.62 25.55
CA ASN A 218 6.62 10.80 24.45
C ASN A 218 6.88 12.08 23.65
N GLY A 219 7.31 13.17 24.29
CA GLY A 219 7.67 14.43 23.65
C GLY A 219 8.87 14.30 22.71
N VAL A 220 9.88 13.50 23.07
CA VAL A 220 11.01 13.18 22.17
C VAL A 220 10.53 12.45 20.92
N ARG A 221 9.68 11.42 21.09
CA ARG A 221 9.09 10.65 19.97
C ARG A 221 8.20 11.53 19.08
N ALA A 222 7.37 12.38 19.68
CA ALA A 222 6.52 13.32 18.94
C ALA A 222 7.37 14.35 18.16
N ASN A 223 8.44 14.87 18.75
CA ASN A 223 9.37 15.77 18.06
C ASN A 223 10.03 15.11 16.84
N GLU A 224 10.40 13.84 16.94
CA GLU A 224 10.89 13.08 15.79
C GLU A 224 9.83 12.98 14.68
N GLN A 225 8.59 12.59 15.01
CA GLN A 225 7.54 12.44 13.99
C GLN A 225 7.19 13.78 13.33
N PHE A 226 7.02 14.86 14.10
CA PHE A 226 6.77 16.19 13.53
C PHE A 226 7.92 16.67 12.63
N PHE A 227 9.18 16.42 12.98
CA PHE A 227 10.31 16.72 12.12
C PHE A 227 10.26 15.89 10.83
N ARG A 228 9.93 14.59 10.90
CA ARG A 228 9.77 13.71 9.73
C ARG A 228 8.65 14.20 8.81
N CYS A 229 7.48 14.58 9.35
CA CYS A 229 6.39 15.18 8.59
C CYS A 229 6.83 16.49 7.91
N ARG A 230 7.54 17.38 8.64
CA ARG A 230 8.04 18.63 8.05
C ARG A 230 9.05 18.38 6.93
N ARG A 231 9.84 17.30 7.00
CA ARG A 231 10.74 16.85 5.91
C ARG A 231 9.99 16.24 4.71
N PHE A 232 8.82 15.62 4.92
CA PHE A 232 7.92 15.23 3.83
C PHE A 232 7.43 16.46 3.05
N VAL A 233 7.04 17.54 3.74
CA VAL A 233 6.67 18.82 3.11
C VAL A 233 7.84 19.43 2.32
N ASP A 234 9.05 19.48 2.90
CA ASP A 234 10.26 19.90 2.18
C ASP A 234 10.51 19.06 0.92
N GLY A 235 10.22 17.76 0.98
CA GLY A 235 10.33 16.83 -0.14
C GLY A 235 9.43 17.21 -1.30
N TRP A 236 8.13 17.31 -1.04
CA TRP A 236 7.15 17.64 -2.07
C TRP A 236 7.31 19.05 -2.65
N LEU A 237 7.66 20.04 -1.82
CA LEU A 237 7.89 21.41 -2.30
C LEU A 237 9.08 21.52 -3.28
N ARG A 238 10.09 20.64 -3.20
CA ARG A 238 11.17 20.57 -4.20
C ARG A 238 10.71 20.06 -5.57
N HIS A 239 9.56 19.39 -5.63
CA HIS A 239 8.96 18.87 -6.85
C HIS A 239 7.79 19.71 -7.38
N ALA A 240 7.43 20.81 -6.68
CA ALA A 240 6.40 21.72 -7.16
C ALA A 240 6.77 22.34 -8.52
N ASP A 241 5.79 22.44 -9.42
CA ASP A 241 5.95 23.12 -10.70
C ASP A 241 6.36 24.58 -10.49
N ARG A 242 7.35 25.06 -11.23
CA ARG A 242 7.94 26.39 -11.02
C ARG A 242 7.00 27.54 -11.43
N LYS A 243 6.03 27.29 -12.32
CA LYS A 243 5.09 28.32 -12.81
C LYS A 243 3.87 28.47 -11.91
N THR A 244 3.29 27.34 -11.52
CA THR A 244 2.05 27.30 -10.72
C THR A 244 2.31 27.13 -9.23
N GLY A 245 3.47 26.61 -8.84
CA GLY A 245 3.73 26.21 -7.46
C GLY A 245 2.88 25.04 -6.98
N LEU A 246 2.16 24.33 -7.85
CA LEU A 246 1.40 23.14 -7.47
C LEU A 246 2.31 21.90 -7.43
N ILE A 247 2.01 20.96 -6.53
CA ILE A 247 2.70 19.67 -6.46
C ILE A 247 2.15 18.70 -7.52
N PRO A 248 3.00 17.81 -8.07
CA PRO A 248 2.57 16.82 -9.04
C PRO A 248 1.77 15.68 -8.39
N ARG A 249 0.89 15.05 -9.17
CA ARG A 249 0.15 13.81 -8.83
C ARG A 249 1.07 12.75 -8.19
N ASN A 250 2.17 12.42 -8.86
CA ASN A 250 3.19 11.52 -8.34
C ASN A 250 4.57 11.87 -8.90
N LEU A 251 5.63 11.27 -8.35
CA LEU A 251 7.01 11.48 -8.81
C LEU A 251 7.41 10.55 -9.99
N GLY A 252 6.47 9.75 -10.49
CA GLY A 252 6.67 8.73 -11.52
C GLY A 252 6.09 9.14 -12.87
N ARG A 253 5.15 8.32 -13.38
CA ARG A 253 4.61 8.42 -14.74
C ARG A 253 3.82 9.71 -14.98
N ASP A 254 3.12 10.22 -13.95
CA ASP A 254 2.18 11.34 -14.08
C ASP A 254 2.70 12.63 -13.42
N LYS A 255 4.02 12.80 -13.31
CA LYS A 255 4.65 13.97 -12.69
C LYS A 255 4.37 15.32 -13.40
N GLY A 256 3.71 15.30 -14.55
CA GLY A 256 3.39 16.47 -15.37
C GLY A 256 2.02 17.09 -15.10
N ILE A 257 1.23 16.53 -14.18
CA ILE A 257 -0.14 16.97 -13.88
C ILE A 257 -0.36 17.19 -12.39
N TRP A 258 -1.35 18.02 -12.08
CA TRP A 258 -2.07 18.08 -10.81
C TRP A 258 -3.49 17.57 -11.05
N ASN A 259 -4.06 16.83 -10.11
CA ASN A 259 -5.46 16.41 -10.12
C ASN A 259 -6.03 16.37 -8.70
N ALA A 260 -7.35 16.35 -8.61
CA ALA A 260 -8.06 16.53 -7.35
C ALA A 260 -7.95 15.29 -6.43
N GLN A 261 -8.17 14.09 -6.96
CA GLN A 261 -8.17 12.85 -6.17
C GLN A 261 -6.78 12.43 -5.64
N ASP A 262 -5.67 12.69 -6.33
CA ASP A 262 -4.34 12.32 -5.81
C ASP A 262 -3.58 13.52 -5.22
N ALA A 263 -3.38 14.59 -6.01
CA ALA A 263 -2.53 15.70 -5.56
C ALA A 263 -3.22 16.58 -4.50
N ALA A 264 -4.55 16.71 -4.59
CA ALA A 264 -5.33 17.58 -3.73
C ALA A 264 -5.97 16.86 -2.53
N ALA A 265 -6.38 15.59 -2.66
CA ALA A 265 -6.87 14.80 -1.54
C ALA A 265 -5.73 14.11 -0.76
N ASP A 266 -4.97 13.24 -1.41
CA ASP A 266 -4.01 12.33 -0.73
C ASP A 266 -2.67 12.94 -0.29
N ASN A 267 -2.41 14.22 -0.57
CA ASN A 267 -1.05 14.77 -0.42
C ASN A 267 -1.01 16.20 0.14
N TYR A 268 -1.52 17.18 -0.62
CA TYR A 268 -1.53 18.58 -0.21
C TYR A 268 -2.13 18.83 1.20
N PRO A 269 -3.20 18.17 1.64
CA PRO A 269 -3.80 18.37 2.96
C PRO A 269 -2.89 17.92 4.10
N PHE A 270 -2.17 16.81 3.93
CA PHE A 270 -1.13 16.41 4.88
C PHE A 270 -0.01 17.45 4.98
N MET A 271 0.32 18.14 3.88
CA MET A 271 1.25 19.27 3.92
C MET A 271 0.67 20.47 4.68
N VAL A 272 -0.58 20.84 4.41
CA VAL A 272 -1.29 21.94 5.10
C VAL A 272 -1.31 21.70 6.61
N LEU A 273 -1.80 20.54 7.05
CA LEU A 273 -1.92 20.20 8.47
C LEU A 273 -0.54 20.07 9.15
N THR A 274 0.45 19.51 8.46
CA THR A 274 1.83 19.50 8.96
C THR A 274 2.34 20.92 9.21
N CYS A 275 2.13 21.85 8.28
CA CYS A 275 2.54 23.24 8.46
C CYS A 275 1.74 23.93 9.59
N ALA A 276 0.43 23.70 9.70
CA ALA A 276 -0.40 24.24 10.78
C ALA A 276 0.14 23.87 12.17
N LEU A 277 0.71 22.66 12.30
CA LEU A 277 1.27 22.13 13.55
C LEU A 277 2.76 22.43 13.78
N THR A 278 3.53 22.76 12.73
CA THR A 278 5.00 22.81 12.81
C THR A 278 5.67 24.06 12.22
N ASP A 279 4.99 24.83 11.36
CA ASP A 279 5.57 25.91 10.57
C ASP A 279 4.48 26.92 10.16
N ARG A 280 4.13 27.83 11.10
CA ARG A 280 3.05 28.82 10.92
C ARG A 280 3.26 29.73 9.70
N PRO A 281 4.46 30.28 9.42
CA PRO A 281 4.70 31.06 8.20
C PRO A 281 4.48 30.24 6.92
N MET A 282 4.85 28.96 6.89
CA MET A 282 4.58 28.11 5.72
C MET A 282 3.09 27.79 5.55
N PHE A 283 2.34 27.64 6.64
CA PHE A 283 0.89 27.47 6.64
C PHE A 283 0.15 28.71 6.11
N GLU A 284 0.45 29.89 6.65
CA GLU A 284 -0.23 31.14 6.27
C GLU A 284 0.21 31.70 4.91
N GLY A 285 1.44 31.42 4.49
CA GLY A 285 1.96 31.76 3.16
C GLY A 285 1.80 30.61 2.18
N ARG A 286 2.83 29.76 2.07
CA ARG A 286 3.01 28.82 0.95
C ARG A 286 1.85 27.84 0.77
N MET A 287 1.27 27.33 1.86
CA MET A 287 0.12 26.42 1.77
C MET A 287 -1.13 27.14 1.27
N LEU A 288 -1.42 28.35 1.79
CA LEU A 288 -2.53 29.17 1.35
C LEU A 288 -2.38 29.64 -0.11
N ASP A 289 -1.16 29.93 -0.56
CA ASP A 289 -0.89 30.30 -1.96
C ASP A 289 -1.07 29.12 -2.93
N MET A 290 -0.81 27.88 -2.47
CA MET A 290 -1.16 26.68 -3.23
C MET A 290 -2.68 26.50 -3.34
N LEU A 291 -3.46 26.76 -2.28
CA LEU A 291 -4.93 26.75 -2.32
C LEU A 291 -5.45 27.76 -3.36
N ARG A 292 -5.03 29.02 -3.23
CA ARG A 292 -5.40 30.11 -4.16
C ARG A 292 -5.05 29.78 -5.61
N THR A 293 -3.92 29.11 -5.82
CA THR A 293 -3.46 28.78 -7.17
C THR A 293 -4.17 27.56 -7.75
N GLU A 294 -4.46 26.52 -6.95
CA GLU A 294 -5.31 25.43 -7.45
C GLU A 294 -6.71 25.96 -7.75
N THR A 295 -7.34 26.69 -6.83
CA THR A 295 -8.71 27.18 -7.00
C THR A 295 -8.86 27.99 -8.30
N ARG A 296 -7.86 28.82 -8.63
CA ARG A 296 -7.84 29.66 -9.83
C ARG A 296 -7.56 28.89 -11.14
N LEU A 297 -6.76 27.83 -11.10
CA LEU A 297 -6.34 27.09 -12.31
C LEU A 297 -7.19 25.86 -12.60
N THR A 298 -7.70 25.20 -11.56
CA THR A 298 -8.29 23.85 -11.65
C THR A 298 -9.82 23.90 -11.71
N SER A 299 -10.45 24.99 -11.25
CA SER A 299 -11.90 25.18 -11.31
C SER A 299 -12.40 25.22 -12.77
N ARG A 300 -13.13 24.17 -13.16
CA ARG A 300 -13.53 23.88 -14.55
C ARG A 300 -15.02 24.10 -14.81
N LEU A 301 -15.86 23.66 -13.86
CA LEU A 301 -17.32 23.78 -13.90
C LEU A 301 -17.77 24.41 -12.59
N GLY A 302 -18.02 25.72 -12.60
CA GLY A 302 -18.09 26.49 -11.36
C GLY A 302 -16.77 26.35 -10.60
N ARG A 303 -16.83 25.89 -9.36
CA ARG A 303 -15.71 25.60 -8.45
C ARG A 303 -15.22 24.15 -8.55
N LEU A 304 -15.83 23.28 -9.36
CA LEU A 304 -15.39 21.87 -9.46
C LEU A 304 -13.99 21.75 -10.09
N PRO A 305 -13.03 21.05 -9.45
CA PRO A 305 -11.67 20.92 -9.95
C PRO A 305 -11.57 19.87 -11.08
N ASP A 306 -10.75 20.18 -12.09
CA ASP A 306 -10.35 19.26 -13.18
C ASP A 306 -8.80 19.15 -13.22
N THR A 307 -8.30 18.13 -13.91
CA THR A 307 -6.87 17.84 -14.01
C THR A 307 -6.14 18.94 -14.77
N TRP A 308 -5.13 19.54 -14.13
CA TRP A 308 -4.29 20.60 -14.70
C TRP A 308 -2.96 20.05 -15.21
N SER A 309 -2.55 20.47 -16.39
CA SER A 309 -1.31 20.04 -17.04
C SER A 309 -0.23 21.10 -16.93
N PHE A 310 0.86 20.81 -16.23
CA PHE A 310 1.98 21.76 -16.08
C PHE A 310 2.68 22.04 -17.41
N ALA A 311 2.76 21.05 -18.29
CA ALA A 311 3.35 21.23 -19.62
C ALA A 311 2.50 22.15 -20.50
N LYS A 312 1.18 21.93 -20.55
CA LYS A 312 0.25 22.75 -21.36
C LYS A 312 -0.05 24.12 -20.74
N GLN A 313 0.10 24.25 -19.41
CA GLN A 313 -0.46 25.37 -18.63
C GLN A 313 -1.96 25.58 -18.93
N ALA A 314 -2.68 24.46 -19.01
CA ALA A 314 -4.10 24.35 -19.31
C ALA A 314 -4.65 23.05 -18.70
N PHE A 315 -5.96 22.83 -18.77
CA PHE A 315 -6.57 21.54 -18.47
C PHE A 315 -5.93 20.42 -19.31
N GLN A 316 -5.77 19.24 -18.71
CA GLN A 316 -5.16 18.09 -19.37
C GLN A 316 -6.02 17.61 -20.55
N SER A 317 -7.35 17.65 -20.39
CA SER A 317 -8.35 17.32 -21.40
C SER A 317 -9.02 18.57 -21.97
N GLU A 318 -9.19 18.62 -23.30
CA GLU A 318 -9.82 19.77 -23.98
C GLU A 318 -11.31 19.92 -23.63
N LYS A 319 -12.03 18.79 -23.55
CA LYS A 319 -13.43 18.70 -23.14
C LYS A 319 -13.52 18.28 -21.66
N PRO A 320 -14.41 18.88 -20.86
CA PRO A 320 -14.66 18.43 -19.49
C PRO A 320 -15.24 17.01 -19.48
N ASP A 321 -14.68 16.12 -18.68
CA ASP A 321 -15.35 14.87 -18.28
C ASP A 321 -16.09 15.12 -16.97
N LEU A 322 -17.42 15.26 -17.02
CA LEU A 322 -18.22 15.53 -15.84
C LEU A 322 -18.12 14.42 -14.79
N SER A 323 -17.95 13.15 -15.21
CA SER A 323 -17.83 12.03 -14.28
C SER A 323 -16.51 12.09 -13.52
N GLY A 324 -15.39 12.27 -14.23
CA GLY A 324 -14.07 12.45 -13.65
C GLY A 324 -13.94 13.71 -12.78
N ILE A 325 -14.59 14.81 -13.15
CA ILE A 325 -14.64 16.06 -12.38
C ILE A 325 -15.46 15.90 -11.10
N ILE A 326 -16.61 15.22 -11.16
CA ILE A 326 -17.43 14.92 -9.98
C ILE A 326 -16.66 14.01 -9.01
N PHE A 327 -16.04 12.95 -9.52
CA PHE A 327 -15.20 12.03 -8.74
C PHE A 327 -14.01 12.74 -8.08
N GLY A 328 -13.23 13.50 -8.85
CA GLY A 328 -12.12 14.27 -8.29
C GLY A 328 -12.57 15.32 -7.26
N GLY A 329 -13.76 15.92 -7.47
CA GLY A 329 -14.36 16.84 -6.53
C GLY A 329 -14.84 16.20 -5.23
N SER A 330 -15.40 14.98 -5.27
CA SER A 330 -15.84 14.26 -4.06
C SER A 330 -14.65 13.79 -3.22
N GLU A 331 -13.62 13.24 -3.86
CA GLU A 331 -12.34 12.83 -3.23
C GLU A 331 -11.66 14.01 -2.54
N TYR A 332 -11.53 15.14 -3.25
CA TYR A 332 -10.92 16.33 -2.64
C TYR A 332 -11.74 16.91 -1.49
N VAL A 333 -13.07 16.75 -1.50
CA VAL A 333 -13.92 17.12 -0.36
C VAL A 333 -13.71 16.16 0.81
N LYS A 334 -13.91 14.85 0.63
CA LYS A 334 -13.99 13.86 1.72
C LYS A 334 -12.62 13.52 2.29
N ASP A 335 -11.62 13.17 1.48
CA ASP A 335 -10.30 12.79 1.99
C ASP A 335 -9.38 14.01 2.18
N GLY A 336 -9.61 15.08 1.42
CA GLY A 336 -8.75 16.26 1.46
C GLY A 336 -9.17 17.37 2.41
N LEU A 337 -10.27 18.05 2.08
CA LEU A 337 -10.64 19.32 2.72
C LEU A 337 -11.46 19.12 4.01
N LEU A 338 -12.21 18.04 4.13
CA LEU A 338 -13.01 17.74 5.31
C LEU A 338 -12.14 17.48 6.56
N PRO A 339 -11.07 16.65 6.53
CA PRO A 339 -10.20 16.46 7.70
C PRO A 339 -9.44 17.74 8.10
N LEU A 340 -9.08 18.58 7.11
CA LEU A 340 -8.55 19.92 7.40
C LEU A 340 -9.57 20.79 8.12
N THR A 341 -10.82 20.76 7.67
CA THR A 341 -11.90 21.56 8.24
C THR A 341 -12.26 21.10 9.65
N GLU A 342 -12.28 19.79 9.91
CA GLU A 342 -12.49 19.22 11.24
C GLU A 342 -11.40 19.64 12.24
N TRP A 343 -10.15 19.81 11.79
CA TRP A 343 -9.04 20.23 12.64
C TRP A 343 -8.90 21.76 12.79
N LEU A 344 -9.08 22.51 11.70
CA LEU A 344 -8.83 23.96 11.65
C LEU A 344 -10.08 24.79 11.93
N GLY A 345 -11.27 24.21 11.79
CA GLY A 345 -12.54 24.94 11.79
C GLY A 345 -12.72 25.83 10.54
N PRO A 346 -13.54 26.88 10.66
CA PRO A 346 -13.77 27.86 9.59
C PRO A 346 -12.45 28.45 9.07
N SER A 347 -12.19 28.25 7.78
CA SER A 347 -10.93 28.60 7.14
C SER A 347 -11.08 28.69 5.60
N PRO A 348 -10.08 29.22 4.87
CA PRO A 348 -10.11 29.22 3.41
C PRO A 348 -10.27 27.81 2.80
N TRP A 349 -9.79 26.77 3.48
CA TRP A 349 -9.98 25.37 3.07
C TRP A 349 -11.43 24.90 3.24
N SER A 350 -12.12 25.31 4.31
CA SER A 350 -13.54 25.00 4.47
C SER A 350 -14.42 25.76 3.48
N GLU A 351 -14.08 27.01 3.15
CA GLU A 351 -14.74 27.78 2.08
C GLU A 351 -14.57 27.09 0.72
N ARG A 352 -13.36 26.59 0.41
CA ARG A 352 -13.09 25.79 -0.78
C ARG A 352 -13.93 24.52 -0.82
N MET A 353 -14.04 23.82 0.30
CA MET A 353 -14.82 22.58 0.43
C MET A 353 -16.30 22.81 0.16
N LEU A 354 -16.92 23.75 0.88
CA LEU A 354 -18.33 24.11 0.71
C LEU A 354 -18.62 24.52 -0.74
N GLY A 355 -17.67 25.22 -1.37
CA GLY A 355 -17.81 25.62 -2.76
C GLY A 355 -17.75 24.48 -3.78
N ILE A 356 -16.94 23.45 -3.54
CA ILE A 356 -16.95 22.23 -4.36
C ILE A 356 -18.28 21.48 -4.14
N VAL A 357 -18.72 21.32 -2.89
CA VAL A 357 -19.99 20.62 -2.56
C VAL A 357 -21.19 21.31 -3.21
N ASP A 358 -21.31 22.63 -3.10
CA ASP A 358 -22.37 23.40 -3.77
C ASP A 358 -22.45 23.08 -5.28
N ASP A 359 -21.31 23.12 -5.96
CA ASP A 359 -21.27 22.96 -7.40
C ASP A 359 -21.39 21.48 -7.84
N LEU A 360 -21.02 20.51 -6.99
CA LEU A 360 -21.32 19.08 -7.19
C LEU A 360 -22.83 18.87 -7.27
N TRP A 361 -23.58 19.47 -6.33
CA TRP A 361 -25.04 19.35 -6.27
C TRP A 361 -25.76 20.19 -7.33
N LYS A 362 -25.20 21.34 -7.71
CA LYS A 362 -25.66 22.15 -8.85
C LYS A 362 -25.52 21.42 -10.19
N HIS A 363 -24.45 20.65 -10.37
CA HIS A 363 -24.15 19.93 -11.61
C HIS A 363 -24.53 18.44 -11.57
N ALA A 364 -25.24 18.00 -10.52
CA ALA A 364 -25.71 16.63 -10.34
C ALA A 364 -26.49 16.12 -11.58
N PRO A 365 -25.97 15.13 -12.34
CA PRO A 365 -26.54 14.75 -13.63
C PRO A 365 -27.66 13.71 -13.51
N ILE A 366 -27.68 12.91 -12.45
CA ILE A 366 -28.57 11.75 -12.31
C ILE A 366 -29.89 12.18 -11.68
N GLU A 367 -31.01 11.91 -12.35
CA GLU A 367 -32.36 12.12 -11.81
C GLU A 367 -32.86 10.83 -11.13
N THR A 368 -33.46 10.97 -9.94
CA THR A 368 -34.07 9.86 -9.19
C THR A 368 -35.44 10.29 -8.64
N PRO A 369 -36.31 9.35 -8.22
CA PRO A 369 -37.55 9.68 -7.51
C PRO A 369 -37.37 10.53 -6.24
N TYR A 370 -36.16 10.54 -5.67
CA TYR A 370 -35.80 11.30 -4.47
C TYR A 370 -35.11 12.64 -4.80
N GLY A 371 -35.01 13.00 -6.08
CA GLY A 371 -34.33 14.19 -6.59
C GLY A 371 -32.99 13.87 -7.27
N ARG A 372 -32.27 14.92 -7.70
CA ARG A 372 -30.98 14.77 -8.40
C ARG A 372 -29.86 14.33 -7.46
N ILE A 373 -28.99 13.44 -7.90
CA ILE A 373 -27.79 12.95 -7.19
C ILE A 373 -26.52 13.08 -8.07
N PRO A 374 -25.31 13.23 -7.48
CA PRO A 374 -24.10 13.53 -8.25
C PRO A 374 -23.58 12.37 -9.10
N SER A 375 -23.81 11.11 -8.70
CA SER A 375 -23.34 9.95 -9.46
C SER A 375 -24.17 8.70 -9.18
N THR A 376 -23.98 7.65 -9.98
CA THR A 376 -24.34 6.26 -9.62
C THR A 376 -23.13 5.49 -9.06
N ASN A 377 -21.94 6.08 -9.07
CA ASN A 377 -20.77 5.50 -8.40
C ASN A 377 -20.97 5.54 -6.88
N VAL A 378 -20.86 4.36 -6.25
CA VAL A 378 -21.01 4.15 -4.81
C VAL A 378 -19.92 4.83 -3.98
N GLU A 379 -18.74 5.05 -4.59
CA GLU A 379 -17.61 5.77 -4.00
C GLU A 379 -18.03 7.24 -3.78
N VAL A 380 -18.25 7.99 -4.88
CA VAL A 380 -18.78 9.37 -4.89
C VAL A 380 -19.95 9.59 -3.94
N ASN A 381 -20.93 8.70 -3.96
CA ASN A 381 -22.11 8.84 -3.12
C ASN A 381 -21.82 8.53 -1.63
N GLY A 382 -20.94 7.56 -1.35
CA GLY A 382 -20.44 7.27 0.00
C GLY A 382 -19.62 8.41 0.59
N GLU A 383 -18.77 9.03 -0.21
CA GLU A 383 -18.01 10.23 0.15
C GLU A 383 -18.93 11.40 0.49
N MET A 384 -19.92 11.67 -0.38
CA MET A 384 -20.91 12.72 -0.15
C MET A 384 -21.78 12.45 1.07
N LEU A 385 -22.17 11.20 1.33
CA LEU A 385 -22.90 10.83 2.55
C LEU A 385 -22.10 11.17 3.84
N GLN A 386 -20.80 10.92 3.86
CA GLN A 386 -19.92 11.28 4.98
C GLN A 386 -19.75 12.79 5.10
N ALA A 387 -19.38 13.45 3.99
CA ALA A 387 -19.12 14.89 3.98
C ALA A 387 -20.37 15.71 4.33
N LEU A 388 -21.51 15.44 3.69
CA LEU A 388 -22.75 16.22 3.89
C LEU A 388 -23.30 16.07 5.31
N SER A 389 -23.22 14.87 5.90
CA SER A 389 -23.68 14.63 7.28
C SER A 389 -22.90 15.46 8.29
N ARG A 390 -21.58 15.57 8.11
CA ARG A 390 -20.69 16.36 8.98
C ARG A 390 -20.75 17.87 8.68
N ILE A 391 -20.82 18.25 7.41
CA ILE A 391 -21.00 19.64 6.97
C ILE A 391 -22.33 20.22 7.50
N TYR A 392 -23.41 19.42 7.54
CA TYR A 392 -24.66 19.83 8.17
C TYR A 392 -24.46 20.21 9.64
N TRP A 393 -23.80 19.38 10.45
CA TRP A 393 -23.52 19.71 11.86
C TRP A 393 -22.58 20.91 12.03
N MET A 394 -21.62 21.08 11.12
CA MET A 394 -20.69 22.22 11.12
C MET A 394 -21.38 23.56 10.79
N THR A 395 -22.34 23.56 9.86
CA THR A 395 -22.93 24.79 9.30
C THR A 395 -24.33 25.10 9.83
N GLY A 396 -25.08 24.10 10.30
CA GLY A 396 -26.51 24.19 10.57
C GLY A 396 -27.38 24.29 9.30
N GLU A 397 -26.80 24.28 8.10
CA GLU A 397 -27.54 24.51 6.86
C GLU A 397 -28.30 23.26 6.39
N ALA A 398 -29.63 23.30 6.50
CA ALA A 398 -30.51 22.17 6.19
C ALA A 398 -30.34 21.59 4.77
N ARG A 399 -29.88 22.39 3.78
CA ARG A 399 -29.67 21.91 2.40
C ARG A 399 -28.69 20.75 2.30
N PHE A 400 -27.61 20.74 3.09
CA PHE A 400 -26.65 19.64 3.09
C PHE A 400 -27.26 18.35 3.66
N PHE A 401 -28.11 18.48 4.69
CA PHE A 401 -28.85 17.36 5.23
C PHE A 401 -29.91 16.84 4.25
N GLU A 402 -30.63 17.71 3.53
CA GLU A 402 -31.53 17.27 2.46
C GLU A 402 -30.77 16.51 1.36
N TYR A 403 -29.61 17.01 0.93
CA TYR A 403 -28.76 16.32 -0.04
C TYR A 403 -28.32 14.93 0.45
N ALA A 404 -27.87 14.81 1.70
CA ALA A 404 -27.52 13.51 2.29
C ALA A 404 -28.73 12.57 2.32
N LYS A 405 -29.91 13.07 2.69
CA LYS A 405 -31.16 12.30 2.72
C LYS A 405 -31.63 11.83 1.35
N ARG A 406 -31.33 12.55 0.24
CA ARG A 406 -31.61 12.03 -1.11
C ARG A 406 -30.81 10.77 -1.42
N LEU A 407 -29.53 10.74 -1.02
CA LEU A 407 -28.69 9.56 -1.14
C LEU A 407 -29.18 8.44 -0.20
N GLY A 408 -29.52 8.77 1.04
CA GLY A 408 -30.10 7.81 1.99
C GLY A 408 -31.41 7.19 1.49
N ASP A 409 -32.34 8.00 1.00
CA ASP A 409 -33.62 7.54 0.45
C ASP A 409 -33.38 6.66 -0.80
N TYR A 410 -32.45 7.03 -1.69
CA TYR A 410 -32.05 6.23 -2.87
C TYR A 410 -31.48 4.84 -2.53
N TYR A 411 -30.56 4.76 -1.55
CA TYR A 411 -29.92 3.49 -1.17
C TYR A 411 -30.72 2.64 -0.18
N LEU A 412 -31.44 3.24 0.78
CA LEU A 412 -32.09 2.53 1.88
C LEU A 412 -33.58 2.26 1.64
N LEU A 413 -34.24 3.11 0.85
CA LEU A 413 -35.68 3.02 0.55
C LEU A 413 -35.99 2.75 -0.94
N GLY A 414 -34.97 2.83 -1.81
CA GLY A 414 -35.03 2.45 -3.22
C GLY A 414 -34.57 1.01 -3.49
N ASP A 415 -34.23 0.75 -4.74
CA ASP A 415 -33.83 -0.54 -5.34
C ASP A 415 -32.31 -0.70 -5.50
N HIS A 416 -31.52 0.02 -4.69
CA HIS A 416 -30.07 0.10 -4.78
C HIS A 416 -29.36 -0.32 -3.47
N HIS A 417 -30.03 -1.10 -2.61
CA HIS A 417 -29.56 -1.39 -1.26
C HIS A 417 -28.27 -2.24 -1.27
N PRO A 418 -27.15 -1.80 -0.65
CA PRO A 418 -25.83 -2.42 -0.84
C PRO A 418 -25.73 -3.93 -0.59
N THR A 419 -26.57 -4.48 0.30
CA THR A 419 -26.60 -5.92 0.61
C THR A 419 -27.78 -6.70 0.06
N ARG A 420 -28.76 -6.04 -0.59
CA ARG A 420 -29.89 -6.71 -1.27
C ARG A 420 -29.71 -6.66 -2.79
N ASP A 421 -29.14 -5.58 -3.30
CA ASP A 421 -29.17 -5.27 -4.74
C ASP A 421 -27.84 -5.41 -5.46
N PHE A 422 -26.71 -5.39 -4.75
CA PHE A 422 -25.41 -5.54 -5.40
C PHE A 422 -25.04 -7.01 -5.57
N SER A 423 -24.45 -7.35 -6.74
CA SER A 423 -23.76 -8.62 -6.97
C SER A 423 -22.31 -8.61 -6.47
N SER A 424 -21.79 -7.44 -6.08
CA SER A 424 -20.45 -7.23 -5.54
C SER A 424 -20.44 -5.98 -4.67
N LEU A 425 -20.11 -6.12 -3.39
CA LEU A 425 -19.86 -5.03 -2.46
C LEU A 425 -18.40 -5.11 -2.01
N ARG A 426 -17.60 -4.10 -2.35
CA ARG A 426 -16.20 -4.00 -1.92
C ARG A 426 -16.17 -3.47 -0.48
N LEU A 427 -15.36 -4.11 0.36
CA LEU A 427 -15.21 -3.77 1.79
C LEU A 427 -13.80 -3.21 2.10
N ARG A 428 -12.92 -3.14 1.10
CA ARG A 428 -11.57 -2.56 1.21
C ARG A 428 -11.51 -1.22 0.50
N ASP A 429 -10.70 -0.31 1.04
CA ASP A 429 -10.30 0.94 0.36
C ASP A 429 -11.52 1.85 0.15
N HIS A 430 -11.42 2.81 -0.77
CA HIS A 430 -12.52 3.67 -1.23
C HIS A 430 -13.73 2.87 -1.78
N GLY A 431 -13.59 1.55 -1.97
CA GLY A 431 -14.71 0.69 -2.31
C GLY A 431 -15.78 0.52 -1.23
N CYS A 432 -15.47 0.82 0.04
CA CYS A 432 -16.43 0.69 1.16
C CYS A 432 -17.12 1.99 1.58
N GLU A 433 -16.87 3.12 0.90
CA GLU A 433 -17.36 4.45 1.35
C GLU A 433 -18.89 4.53 1.46
N ILE A 434 -19.62 3.73 0.70
CA ILE A 434 -21.09 3.63 0.81
C ILE A 434 -21.53 3.07 2.16
N VAL A 435 -20.76 2.16 2.77
CA VAL A 435 -21.09 1.51 4.05
C VAL A 435 -20.82 2.47 5.22
N SER A 436 -19.69 3.18 5.21
CA SER A 436 -19.38 4.21 6.21
C SER A 436 -20.34 5.40 6.08
N GLY A 437 -20.56 5.90 4.86
CA GLY A 437 -21.44 7.05 4.61
C GLY A 437 -22.90 6.81 5.00
N LEU A 438 -23.45 5.63 4.73
CA LEU A 438 -24.81 5.32 5.18
C LEU A 438 -24.91 5.26 6.72
N SER A 439 -23.85 4.88 7.43
CA SER A 439 -23.81 4.95 8.91
C SER A 439 -23.70 6.38 9.45
N GLU A 440 -22.90 7.24 8.82
CA GLU A 440 -22.80 8.67 9.16
C GLU A 440 -24.15 9.39 8.97
N LEU A 441 -24.85 9.12 7.86
CA LEU A 441 -26.22 9.62 7.68
C LEU A 441 -27.18 9.02 8.73
N TYR A 442 -27.04 7.74 9.07
CA TYR A 442 -27.86 7.09 10.10
C TYR A 442 -27.68 7.72 11.49
N ALA A 443 -26.47 8.18 11.80
CA ALA A 443 -26.17 9.00 12.98
C ALA A 443 -26.82 10.39 12.88
N ALA A 444 -26.68 11.09 11.73
CA ALA A 444 -27.31 12.39 11.55
C ALA A 444 -28.84 12.34 11.69
N VAL A 445 -29.53 11.37 11.06
CA VAL A 445 -31.00 11.25 11.22
C VAL A 445 -31.42 10.81 12.61
N HIS A 446 -30.59 10.08 13.39
CA HIS A 446 -30.92 9.73 14.79
C HIS A 446 -31.23 10.98 15.62
N PHE A 447 -30.43 12.04 15.45
CA PHE A 447 -30.61 13.29 16.19
C PHE A 447 -31.51 14.31 15.46
N ALA A 448 -31.48 14.37 14.13
CA ALA A 448 -32.12 15.44 13.35
C ALA A 448 -33.40 15.06 12.57
N ASP A 449 -33.70 13.76 12.35
CA ASP A 449 -34.92 13.31 11.67
C ASP A 449 -35.40 11.95 12.22
N PRO A 450 -36.09 11.93 13.39
CA PRO A 450 -36.55 10.69 14.02
C PRO A 450 -37.49 9.85 13.12
N LYS A 451 -38.18 10.48 12.16
CA LYS A 451 -39.04 9.77 11.20
C LYS A 451 -38.21 8.97 10.21
N ARG A 452 -37.16 9.57 9.62
CA ARG A 452 -36.21 8.84 8.77
C ARG A 452 -35.35 7.87 9.54
N LYS A 453 -34.93 8.20 10.77
CA LYS A 453 -34.26 7.23 11.67
C LYS A 453 -35.07 5.95 11.81
N LYS A 454 -36.38 6.05 12.03
CA LYS A 454 -37.28 4.89 12.09
C LYS A 454 -37.35 4.13 10.76
N ALA A 455 -37.40 4.82 9.62
CA ALA A 455 -37.46 4.20 8.30
C ALA A 455 -36.14 3.52 7.89
N TYR A 456 -35.00 4.13 8.19
CA TYR A 456 -33.67 3.63 7.83
C TYR A 456 -33.16 2.51 8.76
N ARG A 457 -33.79 2.29 9.93
CA ARG A 457 -33.31 1.34 10.93
C ARG A 457 -33.17 -0.08 10.40
N GLU A 458 -34.23 -0.62 9.79
CA GLU A 458 -34.20 -1.98 9.26
C GLU A 458 -33.20 -2.13 8.09
N PRO A 459 -33.20 -1.25 7.06
CA PRO A 459 -32.20 -1.27 5.99
C PRO A 459 -30.74 -1.23 6.51
N ILE A 460 -30.42 -0.30 7.41
CA ILE A 460 -29.07 -0.14 7.96
C ILE A 460 -28.62 -1.38 8.74
N HIS A 461 -29.49 -1.97 9.57
CA HIS A 461 -29.17 -3.23 10.24
C HIS A 461 -28.98 -4.36 9.23
N ALA A 462 -29.82 -4.46 8.19
CA ALA A 462 -29.68 -5.45 7.12
C ALA A 462 -28.39 -5.30 6.27
N ILE A 463 -27.77 -4.12 6.23
CA ILE A 463 -26.41 -3.95 5.67
C ILE A 463 -25.39 -4.59 6.61
N PHE A 464 -25.38 -4.19 7.88
CA PHE A 464 -24.35 -4.64 8.82
C PHE A 464 -24.49 -6.12 9.21
N ASP A 465 -25.70 -6.62 9.42
CA ASP A 465 -25.98 -8.04 9.67
C ASP A 465 -25.42 -8.90 8.53
N ARG A 466 -25.69 -8.55 7.27
CA ARG A 466 -25.22 -9.33 6.12
C ARG A 466 -23.71 -9.25 5.94
N ILE A 467 -23.09 -8.09 6.16
CA ILE A 467 -21.61 -7.95 6.13
C ILE A 467 -20.98 -8.80 7.24
N LEU A 468 -21.55 -8.80 8.45
CA LEU A 468 -21.05 -9.59 9.58
C LEU A 468 -21.33 -11.10 9.40
N GLU A 469 -22.42 -11.49 8.74
CA GLU A 469 -22.75 -12.89 8.46
C GLU A 469 -21.73 -13.52 7.49
N ILE A 470 -21.53 -12.94 6.31
CA ILE A 470 -20.76 -13.58 5.23
C ILE A 470 -19.35 -13.00 5.05
N GLY A 471 -19.11 -11.77 5.51
CA GLY A 471 -17.91 -11.02 5.18
C GLY A 471 -16.71 -11.26 6.08
N ARG A 472 -16.85 -12.00 7.18
CA ARG A 472 -15.81 -12.21 8.20
C ARG A 472 -15.16 -13.60 8.11
N ASN A 473 -13.88 -13.69 8.44
CA ASN A 473 -13.23 -14.96 8.76
C ASN A 473 -13.40 -15.34 10.26
N GLU A 474 -12.81 -16.46 10.67
CA GLU A 474 -12.80 -16.98 12.04
C GLU A 474 -12.28 -15.97 13.08
N HIS A 475 -11.38 -15.07 12.69
CA HIS A 475 -10.82 -13.99 13.52
C HIS A 475 -11.65 -12.69 13.49
N GLY A 476 -12.70 -12.61 12.68
CA GLY A 476 -13.49 -11.39 12.50
C GLY A 476 -12.93 -10.41 11.47
N LEU A 477 -11.79 -10.70 10.83
CA LEU A 477 -11.25 -9.88 9.75
C LEU A 477 -12.17 -9.98 8.53
N LEU A 478 -12.42 -8.84 7.87
CA LEU A 478 -13.28 -8.79 6.69
C LEU A 478 -12.54 -9.23 5.42
N TYR A 479 -13.24 -9.86 4.48
CA TYR A 479 -12.74 -10.07 3.11
C TYR A 479 -12.77 -8.78 2.30
N ASN A 480 -11.95 -8.69 1.25
CA ASN A 480 -11.87 -7.50 0.38
C ASN A 480 -13.20 -7.13 -0.31
N THR A 481 -14.01 -8.14 -0.63
CA THR A 481 -15.26 -8.02 -1.39
C THR A 481 -16.18 -9.16 -0.98
N ILE A 482 -17.48 -8.91 -0.98
CA ILE A 482 -18.53 -9.93 -0.82
C ILE A 482 -19.51 -9.85 -1.99
N ASN A 483 -20.13 -10.98 -2.35
CA ASN A 483 -21.37 -10.99 -3.12
C ASN A 483 -22.52 -11.21 -2.13
N PRO A 484 -23.22 -10.14 -1.71
CA PRO A 484 -24.19 -10.24 -0.63
C PRO A 484 -25.45 -11.01 -1.04
N ARG A 485 -25.80 -11.03 -2.35
CA ARG A 485 -26.87 -11.87 -2.89
C ARG A 485 -26.51 -13.37 -2.85
N ALA A 486 -25.30 -13.74 -3.27
CA ALA A 486 -24.88 -15.14 -3.36
C ALA A 486 -24.32 -15.73 -2.04
N GLY A 487 -24.00 -14.89 -1.04
CA GLY A 487 -23.40 -15.34 0.22
C GLY A 487 -21.93 -15.76 0.10
N THR A 488 -21.21 -15.24 -0.91
CA THR A 488 -19.82 -15.64 -1.20
C THR A 488 -18.83 -14.49 -1.00
N THR A 489 -17.56 -14.81 -0.79
CA THR A 489 -16.48 -13.86 -0.53
C THR A 489 -15.46 -13.83 -1.68
N GLY A 490 -14.83 -12.67 -1.87
CA GLY A 490 -13.67 -12.49 -2.73
C GLY A 490 -12.38 -13.03 -2.09
N ARG A 491 -11.29 -13.04 -2.86
CA ARG A 491 -9.98 -13.45 -2.34
C ARG A 491 -9.31 -12.33 -1.52
N GLY A 492 -8.63 -12.74 -0.46
CA GLY A 492 -7.83 -11.86 0.39
C GLY A 492 -8.66 -11.11 1.43
N LEU A 493 -8.00 -10.79 2.54
CA LEU A 493 -8.55 -9.99 3.62
C LEU A 493 -8.40 -8.50 3.29
N CYS A 494 -9.41 -7.74 3.69
CA CYS A 494 -9.38 -6.30 3.76
C CYS A 494 -8.35 -5.87 4.82
N ASP A 495 -7.47 -4.94 4.49
CA ASP A 495 -6.51 -4.29 5.39
C ASP A 495 -7.07 -2.99 6.01
N THR A 496 -8.10 -2.41 5.40
CA THR A 496 -8.85 -1.23 5.87
C THR A 496 -10.15 -1.60 6.61
N TRP A 497 -10.23 -2.78 7.23
CA TRP A 497 -11.47 -3.32 7.82
C TRP A 497 -12.09 -2.40 8.88
N GLY A 498 -11.28 -1.58 9.54
CA GLY A 498 -11.70 -0.59 10.53
C GLY A 498 -12.75 0.41 10.03
N TYR A 499 -12.77 0.75 8.74
CA TYR A 499 -13.75 1.71 8.18
C TYR A 499 -15.18 1.16 8.24
N ASN A 500 -15.37 -0.11 7.86
CA ASN A 500 -16.67 -0.80 7.97
C ASN A 500 -17.07 -1.01 9.44
N TYR A 501 -16.10 -1.39 10.28
CA TYR A 501 -16.33 -1.63 11.70
C TYR A 501 -16.62 -0.35 12.50
N ASN A 502 -16.12 0.81 12.07
CA ASN A 502 -16.59 2.11 12.56
C ASN A 502 -18.10 2.26 12.30
N GLY A 503 -18.55 1.98 11.07
CA GLY A 503 -19.98 1.97 10.72
C GLY A 503 -20.83 1.05 11.59
N VAL A 504 -20.36 -0.18 11.83
CA VAL A 504 -21.00 -1.17 12.74
C VAL A 504 -21.07 -0.64 14.18
N TYR A 505 -19.99 -0.07 14.69
CA TYR A 505 -19.91 0.43 16.06
C TYR A 505 -20.78 1.68 16.27
N THR A 506 -20.88 2.57 15.29
CA THR A 506 -21.80 3.70 15.30
C THR A 506 -23.25 3.24 15.45
N VAL A 507 -23.69 2.19 14.74
CA VAL A 507 -25.05 1.66 14.93
C VAL A 507 -25.24 1.06 16.32
N TYR A 508 -24.24 0.37 16.88
CA TYR A 508 -24.29 -0.07 18.29
C TYR A 508 -24.50 1.10 19.26
N LEU A 509 -23.74 2.19 19.12
CA LEU A 509 -23.84 3.36 20.01
C LEU A 509 -25.23 4.04 19.95
N LEU A 510 -25.89 4.00 18.79
CA LEU A 510 -27.20 4.64 18.57
C LEU A 510 -28.41 3.77 18.93
N ASP A 511 -28.29 2.44 18.76
CA ASP A 511 -29.43 1.51 18.82
C ASP A 511 -29.29 0.43 19.90
N GLY A 512 -28.11 0.29 20.54
CA GLY A 512 -27.85 -0.68 21.59
C GLY A 512 -27.61 -2.13 21.13
N THR A 513 -27.42 -2.37 19.84
CA THR A 513 -27.23 -3.72 19.25
C THR A 513 -25.94 -4.39 19.75
N GLU A 514 -26.00 -5.16 20.84
CA GLU A 514 -24.80 -5.72 21.49
C GLU A 514 -23.96 -6.63 20.59
N THR A 515 -24.58 -7.36 19.66
CA THR A 515 -23.88 -8.20 18.68
C THR A 515 -22.91 -7.42 17.79
N TYR A 516 -23.16 -6.12 17.56
CA TYR A 516 -22.28 -5.22 16.81
C TYR A 516 -21.07 -4.79 17.65
N ARG A 517 -21.26 -4.46 18.93
CA ARG A 517 -20.16 -4.26 19.89
C ARG A 517 -19.27 -5.48 19.95
N ASP A 518 -19.86 -6.67 20.09
CA ASP A 518 -19.11 -7.90 20.29
C ASP A 518 -18.40 -8.35 18.99
N ALA A 519 -18.97 -8.05 17.83
CA ALA A 519 -18.29 -8.19 16.54
C ALA A 519 -17.06 -7.28 16.39
N VAL A 520 -17.13 -6.03 16.87
CA VAL A 520 -16.01 -5.07 16.89
C VAL A 520 -14.94 -5.49 17.89
N ARG A 521 -15.33 -5.95 19.08
CA ARG A 521 -14.39 -6.49 20.08
C ARG A 521 -13.63 -7.69 19.53
N LYS A 522 -14.32 -8.63 18.88
CA LYS A 522 -13.71 -9.84 18.32
C LYS A 522 -12.55 -9.56 17.34
N VAL A 523 -12.65 -8.53 16.50
CA VAL A 523 -11.61 -8.21 15.52
C VAL A 523 -10.44 -7.40 16.11
N LEU A 524 -10.65 -6.75 17.27
CA LEU A 524 -9.61 -5.98 17.97
C LEU A 524 -8.69 -6.83 18.86
N GLY A 525 -9.16 -8.00 19.31
CA GLY A 525 -8.44 -8.91 20.22
C GLY A 525 -8.87 -8.77 21.68
#